data_AF-A0AA42B0N6-F1
#
_entry.id   AF-A0AA42B0N6-F1
#
_cell.length_a   1.000
_cell.length_b   1.000
_cell.length_c   1.000
_cell.angle_alpha   90.00
_cell.angle_beta   90.00
_cell.angle_gamma   90.00
#
_symmetry.space_group_name_H-M   'P 1'
#
loop_
_entity.id
_entity.type
_entity.pdbx_description
1 polymer ?
#
loop_
_entity_poly.entity_id
_entity_poly.type
_entity_poly.pdbx_seq_one_letter_code
_entity_poly.pdbx_strand_id
1 'polypeptide(L)'
;MNDEDKEAVYDDYAESSSDFDDMNDEDKEAVIKVRNMSDEQYMEYLKAESEAHTEKLRREVEEEVRKREEGSAERMRLENLARLQFQKREATRARAMKKYYDSHLSEESNFTSDIERYSSLYVFSFADANIQSRKYKDFIESLAEKNLSKVYFGFNKSLAKTVGLKKNKELRPGLHKVGIMLDVDDVGVLLTDQKSETEVISKFQEYSEFDFLKPGDTPNTTLVLEKNEVLQLPIRKTATKLFPILQKLGLPIKLSGRVIQLTDTFVVCEEGVRVTENATQILKHLSRKMFRHFIVPLCRWSADTGKTDYYVRSSVPLVVICGCCLCTSLNHWIINYHRPRRR
;
A
#
# COMPACT_ATOMS: atom_id res chain seq x y z
N MET A 1 -17.98 -49.85 -46.44
CA MET A 1 -19.08 -48.94 -46.12
C MET A 1 -20.18 -49.32 -47.08
N ASN A 2 -21.28 -49.89 -46.56
CA ASN A 2 -22.36 -50.37 -47.41
C ASN A 2 -23.11 -49.16 -47.99
N ASP A 3 -23.78 -49.32 -49.12
CA ASP A 3 -24.50 -48.23 -49.79
C ASP A 3 -25.58 -47.60 -48.89
N GLU A 4 -26.13 -48.35 -47.92
CA GLU A 4 -27.05 -47.85 -46.89
C GLU A 4 -26.39 -46.90 -45.87
N ASP A 5 -25.07 -47.04 -45.61
CA ASP A 5 -24.34 -46.14 -44.72
C ASP A 5 -24.01 -44.80 -45.41
N LYS A 6 -24.00 -44.76 -46.75
CA LYS A 6 -23.76 -43.54 -47.54
C LYS A 6 -25.00 -42.66 -47.63
N GLU A 7 -26.19 -43.26 -47.63
CA GLU A 7 -27.48 -42.55 -47.72
C GLU A 7 -27.84 -41.89 -46.38
N ALA A 8 -27.52 -42.53 -45.25
CA ALA A 8 -27.72 -41.96 -43.92
C ALA A 8 -26.85 -40.74 -43.60
N VAL A 9 -25.65 -40.64 -44.19
CA VAL A 9 -24.77 -39.45 -44.06
C VAL A 9 -25.25 -38.31 -44.98
N TYR A 10 -25.95 -38.64 -46.07
CA TYR A 10 -26.54 -37.66 -47.00
C TYR A 10 -27.80 -37.00 -46.42
N ASP A 11 -28.64 -37.75 -45.70
CA ASP A 11 -29.87 -37.22 -45.08
C ASP A 11 -29.58 -36.29 -43.89
N ASP A 12 -28.56 -36.58 -43.08
CA ASP A 12 -28.19 -35.73 -41.93
C ASP A 12 -27.55 -34.38 -42.37
N TYR A 13 -26.99 -34.31 -43.58
CA TYR A 13 -26.47 -33.07 -44.18
C TYR A 13 -27.53 -32.30 -44.99
N ALA A 14 -28.55 -32.98 -45.54
CA ALA A 14 -29.60 -32.35 -46.34
C ALA A 14 -30.64 -31.58 -45.49
N GLU A 15 -30.82 -31.92 -44.22
CA GLU A 15 -31.75 -31.19 -43.32
C GLU A 15 -31.17 -29.91 -42.70
N SER A 16 -29.85 -29.67 -42.80
CA SER A 16 -29.20 -28.47 -42.24
C SER A 16 -28.82 -27.39 -43.26
N SER A 17 -29.09 -27.64 -44.55
CA SER A 17 -28.81 -26.72 -45.66
C SER A 17 -30.11 -26.21 -46.28
N SER A 18 -30.31 -24.91 -46.26
CA SER A 18 -31.22 -24.21 -47.20
C SER A 18 -31.01 -24.68 -48.64
N ASP A 19 -32.07 -24.63 -49.45
CA ASP A 19 -32.13 -25.01 -50.86
C ASP A 19 -30.81 -24.77 -51.63
N PHE A 20 -30.37 -25.73 -52.45
CA PHE A 20 -29.18 -25.63 -53.32
C PHE A 20 -29.23 -24.37 -54.22
N ASP A 21 -30.41 -23.81 -54.44
CA ASP A 21 -30.62 -22.56 -55.18
C ASP A 21 -30.25 -21.29 -54.38
N ASP A 22 -30.27 -21.33 -53.05
CA ASP A 22 -29.96 -20.23 -52.13
C ASP A 22 -28.48 -20.17 -51.69
N MET A 23 -27.69 -21.18 -52.04
CA MET A 23 -26.24 -21.17 -51.81
C MET A 23 -25.56 -20.10 -52.68
N ASN A 24 -24.43 -19.57 -52.22
CA ASN A 24 -23.60 -18.73 -53.09
C ASN A 24 -22.92 -19.60 -54.17
N ASP A 25 -22.49 -18.99 -55.28
CA ASP A 25 -21.92 -19.72 -56.42
C ASP A 25 -20.67 -20.55 -56.06
N GLU A 26 -19.89 -20.13 -55.04
CA GLU A 26 -18.70 -20.84 -54.56
C GLU A 26 -19.05 -22.15 -53.84
N ASP A 27 -20.10 -22.13 -53.00
CA ASP A 27 -20.60 -23.30 -52.28
C ASP A 27 -21.24 -24.31 -53.25
N LYS A 28 -21.94 -23.84 -54.28
CA LYS A 28 -22.49 -24.70 -55.35
C LYS A 28 -21.37 -25.40 -56.13
N GLU A 29 -20.31 -24.67 -56.49
CA GLU A 29 -19.13 -25.26 -57.16
C GLU A 29 -18.42 -26.29 -56.28
N ALA A 30 -18.30 -26.05 -54.96
CA ALA A 30 -17.69 -27.00 -54.03
C ALA A 30 -18.48 -28.32 -53.95
N VAL A 31 -19.81 -28.26 -53.88
CA VAL A 31 -20.69 -29.44 -53.86
C VAL A 31 -20.61 -30.22 -55.18
N ILE A 32 -20.61 -29.53 -56.32
CA ILE A 32 -20.44 -30.18 -57.64
C ILE A 32 -19.07 -30.85 -57.75
N LYS A 33 -18.02 -30.21 -57.22
CA LYS A 33 -16.67 -30.75 -57.22
C LYS A 33 -16.56 -32.03 -56.40
N VAL A 34 -17.13 -32.06 -55.19
CA VAL A 34 -17.18 -33.24 -54.32
C VAL A 34 -17.97 -34.39 -54.95
N ARG A 35 -19.11 -34.08 -55.60
CA ARG A 35 -19.99 -35.06 -56.27
C ARG A 35 -19.32 -35.81 -57.43
N ASN A 36 -18.31 -35.21 -58.06
CA ASN A 36 -17.58 -35.78 -59.21
C ASN A 36 -16.26 -36.48 -58.82
N MET A 37 -15.95 -36.63 -57.52
CA MET A 37 -14.73 -37.28 -57.04
C MET A 37 -14.89 -38.80 -57.02
N SER A 38 -13.81 -39.54 -57.29
CA SER A 38 -13.76 -40.97 -56.96
C SER A 38 -13.77 -41.18 -55.44
N ASP A 39 -14.16 -42.37 -54.98
CA ASP A 39 -14.14 -42.72 -53.55
C ASP A 39 -12.74 -42.48 -52.92
N GLU A 40 -11.65 -42.74 -53.67
CA GLU A 40 -10.28 -42.51 -53.21
C GLU A 40 -9.95 -41.00 -53.08
N GLN A 41 -10.40 -40.19 -54.05
CA GLN A 41 -10.24 -38.73 -54.03
C GLN A 41 -11.07 -38.09 -52.90
N TYR A 42 -12.28 -38.57 -52.66
CA TYR A 42 -13.15 -38.10 -51.58
C TYR A 42 -12.54 -38.38 -50.20
N MET A 43 -11.98 -39.57 -49.99
CA MET A 43 -11.29 -39.92 -48.75
C MET A 43 -10.03 -39.06 -48.52
N GLU A 44 -9.28 -38.73 -49.58
CA GLU A 44 -8.13 -37.82 -49.50
C GLU A 44 -8.55 -36.38 -49.19
N TYR A 45 -9.67 -35.92 -49.76
CA TYR A 45 -10.28 -34.62 -49.46
C TYR A 45 -10.71 -34.50 -48.00
N LEU A 46 -11.45 -35.48 -47.47
CA LEU A 46 -11.87 -35.50 -46.06
C LEU A 46 -10.67 -35.52 -45.11
N LYS A 47 -9.62 -36.26 -45.45
CA LYS A 47 -8.38 -36.30 -44.68
C LYS A 47 -7.69 -34.93 -44.69
N ALA A 48 -7.58 -34.29 -45.86
CA ALA A 48 -6.99 -32.96 -46.00
C ALA A 48 -7.80 -31.89 -45.24
N GLU A 49 -9.13 -31.97 -45.24
CA GLU A 49 -10.01 -31.04 -44.52
C GLU A 49 -9.93 -31.24 -43.01
N SER A 50 -9.90 -32.49 -42.54
CA SER A 50 -9.64 -32.82 -41.13
C SER A 50 -8.26 -32.32 -40.69
N GLU A 51 -7.21 -32.55 -41.49
CA GLU A 51 -5.86 -32.05 -41.21
C GLU A 51 -5.83 -30.51 -41.18
N ALA A 52 -6.47 -29.84 -42.13
CA ALA A 52 -6.59 -28.38 -42.16
C ALA A 52 -7.35 -27.84 -40.94
N HIS A 53 -8.44 -28.49 -40.52
CA HIS A 53 -9.20 -28.12 -39.32
C HIS A 53 -8.37 -28.31 -38.04
N THR A 54 -7.64 -29.43 -37.91
CA THR A 54 -6.76 -29.67 -36.75
C THR A 54 -5.59 -28.67 -36.69
N GLU A 55 -5.01 -28.31 -37.82
CA GLU A 55 -3.95 -27.30 -37.91
C GLU A 55 -4.47 -25.90 -37.57
N LYS A 56 -5.71 -25.57 -37.97
CA LYS A 56 -6.38 -24.30 -37.57
C LYS A 56 -6.58 -24.22 -36.06
N LEU A 57 -7.14 -25.26 -35.44
CA LEU A 57 -7.30 -25.36 -33.99
C LEU A 57 -5.97 -25.25 -33.25
N ARG A 58 -4.93 -25.90 -33.77
CA ARG A 58 -3.57 -25.82 -33.20
C ARG A 58 -3.04 -24.38 -33.19
N ARG A 59 -3.20 -23.63 -34.28
CA ARG A 59 -2.78 -22.22 -34.37
C ARG A 59 -3.54 -21.32 -33.39
N GLU A 60 -4.84 -21.53 -33.22
CA GLU A 60 -5.65 -20.77 -32.25
C GLU A 60 -5.18 -21.03 -30.81
N VAL A 61 -4.89 -22.30 -30.46
CA VAL A 61 -4.34 -22.66 -29.15
C VAL A 61 -2.94 -22.06 -28.95
N GLU A 62 -2.05 -22.13 -29.95
CA GLU A 62 -0.72 -21.53 -29.90
C GLU A 62 -0.79 -20.00 -29.70
N GLU A 63 -1.74 -19.32 -30.35
CA GLU A 63 -1.96 -17.88 -30.17
C GLU A 63 -2.45 -17.55 -28.75
N GLU A 64 -3.39 -18.32 -28.21
CA GLU A 64 -3.89 -18.16 -26.84
C GLU A 64 -2.80 -18.43 -25.79
N VAL A 65 -1.96 -19.44 -26.00
CA VAL A 65 -0.80 -19.72 -25.15
C VAL A 65 0.16 -18.54 -25.16
N ARG A 66 0.50 -18.02 -26.34
CA ARG A 66 1.37 -16.84 -26.48
C ARG A 66 0.79 -15.61 -25.76
N LYS A 67 -0.50 -15.32 -25.91
CA LYS A 67 -1.17 -14.20 -25.19
C LYS A 67 -1.10 -14.37 -23.66
N ARG A 68 -1.27 -15.59 -23.16
CA ARG A 68 -1.16 -15.91 -21.72
C ARG A 68 0.27 -15.74 -21.22
N GLU A 69 1.26 -16.18 -22.00
CA GLU A 69 2.68 -16.03 -21.67
C GLU A 69 3.13 -14.56 -21.69
N GLU A 70 2.74 -13.79 -22.70
CA GLU A 70 2.98 -12.34 -22.77
C GLU A 70 2.32 -11.60 -21.58
N GLY A 71 1.09 -11.94 -21.24
CA GLY A 71 0.39 -11.40 -20.07
C GLY A 71 1.01 -11.84 -18.74
N SER A 72 1.65 -13.01 -18.68
CA SER A 72 2.43 -13.48 -17.52
C SER A 72 3.75 -12.71 -17.39
N ALA A 73 4.47 -12.54 -18.50
CA ALA A 73 5.72 -11.80 -18.57
C ALA A 73 5.54 -10.33 -18.18
N GLU A 74 4.49 -9.65 -18.67
CA GLU A 74 4.21 -8.26 -18.30
C GLU A 74 3.83 -8.12 -16.82
N ARG A 75 3.05 -9.07 -16.26
CA ARG A 75 2.78 -9.10 -14.81
C ARG A 75 4.06 -9.24 -13.99
N MET A 76 4.95 -10.16 -14.37
CA MET A 76 6.24 -10.34 -13.72
C MET A 76 7.12 -9.08 -13.81
N ARG A 77 7.11 -8.39 -14.96
CA ARG A 77 7.82 -7.13 -15.16
C ARG A 77 7.30 -6.03 -14.23
N LEU A 78 5.99 -5.87 -14.13
CA LEU A 78 5.35 -4.89 -13.24
C LEU A 78 5.66 -5.18 -11.77
N GLU A 79 5.64 -6.45 -11.36
CA GLU A 79 5.98 -6.86 -10.00
C GLU A 79 7.46 -6.56 -9.67
N ASN A 80 8.38 -6.85 -10.59
CA ASN A 80 9.80 -6.51 -10.44
C ASN A 80 10.03 -5.00 -10.34
N LEU A 81 9.32 -4.19 -11.15
CA LEU A 81 9.36 -2.74 -11.05
C LEU A 81 8.86 -2.25 -9.69
N ALA A 82 7.74 -2.78 -9.20
CA ALA A 82 7.20 -2.47 -7.88
C ALA A 82 8.20 -2.81 -6.76
N ARG A 83 8.86 -3.98 -6.85
CA ARG A 83 9.90 -4.41 -5.89
C ARG A 83 11.11 -3.48 -5.89
N LEU A 84 11.61 -3.11 -7.07
CA LEU A 84 12.73 -2.16 -7.21
C LEU A 84 12.38 -0.77 -6.65
N GLN A 85 11.17 -0.28 -6.93
CA GLN A 85 10.69 0.97 -6.37
C GLN A 85 10.60 0.91 -4.84
N PHE A 86 10.09 -0.19 -4.29
CA PHE A 86 10.04 -0.41 -2.85
C PHE A 86 11.45 -0.38 -2.22
N GLN A 87 12.41 -1.12 -2.80
CA GLN A 87 13.80 -1.13 -2.33
C GLN A 87 14.45 0.26 -2.35
N LYS A 88 14.22 1.04 -3.43
CA LYS A 88 14.71 2.42 -3.52
C LYS A 88 14.12 3.31 -2.42
N ARG A 89 12.82 3.19 -2.12
CA ARG A 89 12.15 3.95 -1.05
C ARG A 89 12.72 3.60 0.32
N GLU A 90 12.89 2.31 0.60
CA GLU A 90 13.48 1.81 1.85
C GLU A 90 14.91 2.32 2.04
N ALA A 91 15.74 2.27 0.99
CA ALA A 91 17.11 2.78 1.04
C ALA A 91 17.16 4.30 1.31
N THR A 92 16.25 5.07 0.69
CA THR A 92 16.13 6.51 0.96
C THR A 92 15.70 6.78 2.40
N ARG A 93 14.71 6.04 2.93
CA ARG A 93 14.29 6.13 4.33
C ARG A 93 15.45 5.81 5.27
N ALA A 94 16.18 4.73 5.02
CA ALA A 94 17.31 4.31 5.85
C ALA A 94 18.43 5.36 5.89
N ARG A 95 18.77 5.98 4.74
CA ARG A 95 19.74 7.08 4.68
C ARG A 95 19.27 8.30 5.48
N ALA A 96 17.99 8.64 5.38
CA ALA A 96 17.40 9.73 6.14
C ALA A 96 17.44 9.47 7.65
N MET A 97 17.09 8.25 8.07
CA MET A 97 17.15 7.83 9.47
C MET A 97 18.57 7.85 10.02
N LYS A 98 19.54 7.35 9.26
CA LYS A 98 20.95 7.40 9.65
C LYS A 98 21.38 8.85 9.92
N LYS A 99 21.13 9.75 8.96
CA LYS A 99 21.44 11.18 9.10
C LYS A 99 20.72 11.81 10.30
N TYR A 100 19.49 11.41 10.55
CA TYR A 100 18.70 11.91 11.68
C TYR A 100 19.30 11.49 13.03
N TYR A 101 19.66 10.22 13.18
CA TYR A 101 20.34 9.73 14.38
C TYR A 101 21.69 10.40 14.58
N ASP A 102 22.48 10.54 13.51
CA ASP A 102 23.78 11.22 13.57
C ASP A 102 23.65 12.68 14.06
N SER A 103 22.55 13.38 13.74
CA SER A 103 22.34 14.78 14.13
C SER A 103 21.62 14.99 15.46
N HIS A 104 20.89 14.00 15.98
CA HIS A 104 20.16 14.06 17.26
C HIS A 104 20.68 13.02 18.26
N LEU A 105 21.94 12.62 18.10
CA LEU A 105 22.59 11.63 18.92
C LEU A 105 22.83 12.21 20.33
N SER A 106 22.02 11.80 21.30
CA SER A 106 22.28 12.08 22.72
C SER A 106 23.30 11.09 23.24
N GLU A 107 24.22 11.54 24.10
CA GLU A 107 25.22 10.66 24.73
C GLU A 107 24.55 9.61 25.62
N GLU A 108 24.72 8.33 25.26
CA GLU A 108 24.16 7.18 25.98
C GLU A 108 24.69 7.09 27.43
N SER A 109 25.94 7.49 27.66
CA SER A 109 26.60 7.44 28.99
C SER A 109 25.82 8.17 30.08
N ASN A 110 25.12 9.24 29.73
CA ASN A 110 24.36 10.06 30.68
C ASN A 110 22.95 9.51 30.95
N PHE A 111 22.51 8.49 30.20
CA PHE A 111 21.13 8.01 30.27
C PHE A 111 20.75 7.43 31.65
N THR A 112 21.65 6.68 32.28
CA THR A 112 21.43 6.13 33.63
C THR A 112 21.22 7.25 34.66
N SER A 113 22.10 8.25 34.69
CA SER A 113 21.98 9.40 35.59
C SER A 113 20.72 10.24 35.30
N ASP A 114 20.33 10.35 34.03
CA ASP A 114 19.12 11.09 33.68
C ASP A 114 17.84 10.33 34.10
N ILE A 115 17.81 9.00 34.04
CA ILE A 115 16.69 8.19 34.57
C ILE A 115 16.54 8.36 36.09
N GLU A 116 17.65 8.50 36.81
CA GLU A 116 17.63 8.74 38.25
C GLU A 116 17.14 10.15 38.60
N ARG A 117 17.46 11.13 37.74
CA ARG A 117 17.08 12.53 37.91
C ARG A 117 15.61 12.82 37.58
N TYR A 118 15.15 12.38 36.41
CA TYR A 118 13.85 12.79 35.87
C TYR A 118 12.68 12.02 36.50
N SER A 119 11.56 12.71 36.71
CA SER A 119 10.38 12.09 37.37
C SER A 119 9.62 11.09 36.50
N SER A 120 9.64 11.27 35.18
CA SER A 120 8.89 10.43 34.23
C SER A 120 9.69 10.11 32.97
N LEU A 121 9.44 8.93 32.40
CA LEU A 121 10.00 8.47 31.13
C LEU A 121 8.85 8.13 30.18
N TYR A 122 8.87 8.68 28.98
CA TYR A 122 7.94 8.35 27.90
C TYR A 122 8.68 7.69 26.74
N VAL A 123 8.11 6.63 26.20
CA VAL A 123 8.54 6.07 24.92
C VAL A 123 7.53 6.49 23.87
N PHE A 124 7.99 7.01 22.74
CA PHE A 124 7.11 7.41 21.63
C PHE A 124 7.62 6.84 20.32
N SER A 125 6.70 6.49 19.41
CA SER A 125 7.00 6.08 18.05
C SER A 125 6.92 7.27 17.10
N PHE A 126 7.92 7.40 16.24
CA PHE A 126 7.96 8.35 15.14
C PHE A 126 7.93 7.65 13.77
N ALA A 127 7.52 6.38 13.72
CA ALA A 127 7.51 5.58 12.48
C ALA A 127 6.67 6.21 11.35
N ASP A 128 5.58 6.89 11.72
CA ASP A 128 4.67 7.62 10.85
C ASP A 128 5.00 9.13 10.76
N ALA A 129 6.11 9.60 11.34
CA ALA A 129 6.49 11.01 11.33
C ALA A 129 7.36 11.38 10.12
N ASN A 130 7.27 12.64 9.68
CA ASN A 130 8.14 13.17 8.63
C ASN A 130 9.40 13.79 9.24
N ILE A 131 10.38 12.95 9.57
CA ILE A 131 11.62 13.34 10.28
C ILE A 131 12.45 14.41 9.57
N GLN A 132 12.28 14.55 8.25
CA GLN A 132 13.02 15.54 7.45
C GLN A 132 12.36 16.92 7.50
N SER A 133 11.07 16.98 7.81
CA SER A 133 10.31 18.22 7.87
C SER A 133 10.89 19.15 8.93
N ARG A 134 10.86 20.44 8.64
CA ARG A 134 11.20 21.46 9.63
C ARG A 134 10.23 21.41 10.81
N LYS A 135 8.94 21.21 10.55
CA LYS A 135 7.90 21.09 11.58
C LYS A 135 8.19 19.99 12.60
N TYR A 136 8.69 18.84 12.16
CA TYR A 136 9.10 17.76 13.07
C TYR A 136 10.32 18.15 13.91
N LYS A 137 11.33 18.76 13.30
CA LYS A 137 12.54 19.17 14.02
C LYS A 137 12.23 20.22 15.08
N ASP A 138 11.48 21.25 14.71
CA ASP A 138 11.02 22.30 15.62
C ASP A 138 10.18 21.68 16.77
N PHE A 139 9.37 20.67 16.47
CA PHE A 139 8.62 19.93 17.48
C PHE A 139 9.52 19.13 18.44
N ILE A 140 10.50 18.37 17.95
CA ILE A 140 11.43 17.64 18.81
C ILE A 140 12.26 18.59 19.68
N GLU A 141 12.69 19.74 19.13
CA GLU A 141 13.35 20.79 19.89
C GLU A 141 12.42 21.35 20.99
N SER A 142 11.14 21.53 20.68
CA SER A 142 10.15 21.95 21.69
C SER A 142 9.93 20.91 22.79
N LEU A 143 10.10 19.61 22.50
CA LEU A 143 10.05 18.56 23.52
C LEU A 143 11.30 18.52 24.39
N ALA A 144 12.43 19.02 23.91
CA ALA A 144 13.71 19.04 24.63
C ALA A 144 13.93 20.40 25.31
N GLU A 145 12.96 20.84 26.13
CA GLU A 145 13.10 22.07 26.91
C GLU A 145 14.27 21.96 27.88
N LYS A 146 15.13 22.97 27.87
CA LYS A 146 16.34 23.03 28.69
C LYS A 146 15.98 22.82 30.17
N ASN A 147 16.68 21.89 30.80
CA ASN A 147 16.55 21.47 32.20
C ASN A 147 15.28 20.70 32.59
N LEU A 148 14.16 20.85 31.88
CA LEU A 148 12.89 20.18 32.21
C LEU A 148 12.71 18.83 31.51
N SER A 149 13.40 18.63 30.39
CA SER A 149 13.21 17.43 29.57
C SER A 149 14.43 17.13 28.72
N LYS A 150 14.58 15.86 28.36
CA LYS A 150 15.65 15.38 27.50
C LYS A 150 15.15 14.28 26.59
N VAL A 151 15.55 14.35 25.32
CA VAL A 151 15.13 13.39 24.30
C VAL A 151 16.32 12.53 23.86
N TYR A 152 16.10 11.24 23.68
CA TYR A 152 17.07 10.27 23.19
C TYR A 152 16.57 9.54 21.94
N PHE A 153 17.50 9.30 21.01
CA PHE A 153 17.27 8.58 19.76
C PHE A 153 18.42 7.59 19.46
N GLY A 154 18.14 6.55 18.68
CA GLY A 154 19.14 5.75 17.93
C GLY A 154 19.75 4.56 18.67
N PHE A 155 19.91 4.62 19.99
CA PHE A 155 20.52 3.54 20.79
C PHE A 155 19.50 2.61 21.44
N ASN A 156 18.34 2.41 20.83
CA ASN A 156 17.19 1.82 21.52
C ASN A 156 17.51 0.46 22.16
N LYS A 157 18.28 -0.41 21.48
CA LYS A 157 18.75 -1.69 22.03
C LYS A 157 19.69 -1.55 23.22
N SER A 158 20.50 -0.50 23.24
CA SER A 158 21.42 -0.22 24.35
C SER A 158 20.66 0.40 25.52
N LEU A 159 19.80 1.39 25.26
CA LEU A 159 18.89 1.96 26.25
C LEU A 159 18.01 0.89 26.89
N ALA A 160 17.48 -0.05 26.10
CA ALA A 160 16.69 -1.20 26.57
C ALA A 160 17.47 -2.11 27.52
N LYS A 161 18.78 -2.32 27.27
CA LYS A 161 19.65 -3.07 28.19
C LYS A 161 19.93 -2.30 29.46
N THR A 162 20.12 -0.98 29.37
CA THR A 162 20.38 -0.10 30.52
C THR A 162 19.18 -0.06 31.48
N VAL A 163 17.95 0.08 30.96
CA VAL A 163 16.74 0.03 31.80
C VAL A 163 16.43 -1.39 32.30
N GLY A 164 16.84 -2.39 31.52
CA GLY A 164 16.61 -3.81 31.77
C GLY A 164 15.48 -4.39 30.93
N LEU A 165 15.59 -5.68 30.57
CA LEU A 165 14.58 -6.42 29.80
C LEU A 165 13.79 -7.43 30.66
N LYS A 166 14.25 -7.66 31.89
CA LYS A 166 13.66 -8.62 32.83
C LYS A 166 13.52 -7.96 34.18
N LYS A 167 12.45 -8.28 34.91
CA LYS A 167 12.17 -7.75 36.24
C LYS A 167 13.34 -7.89 37.23
N ASN A 168 14.12 -8.98 37.15
CA ASN A 168 15.23 -9.22 38.07
C ASN A 168 16.53 -8.45 37.70
N LYS A 169 16.54 -7.79 36.55
CA LYS A 169 17.69 -7.04 36.02
C LYS A 169 17.25 -5.64 35.55
N GLU A 170 16.25 -5.08 36.22
CA GLU A 170 15.80 -3.72 35.93
C GLU A 170 16.52 -2.70 36.81
N LEU A 171 16.80 -1.53 36.24
CA LEU A 171 17.48 -0.45 36.95
C LEU A 171 16.60 0.10 38.09
N ARG A 172 15.30 0.23 37.84
CA ARG A 172 14.28 0.65 38.82
C ARG A 172 13.01 -0.18 38.62
N PRO A 173 12.19 -0.35 39.67
CA PRO A 173 10.94 -1.08 39.58
C PRO A 173 10.07 -0.65 38.39
N GLY A 174 9.64 -1.62 37.58
CA GLY A 174 8.76 -1.41 36.43
C GLY A 174 9.46 -1.09 35.11
N LEU A 175 10.74 -0.70 35.12
CA LEU A 175 11.47 -0.31 33.90
C LEU A 175 11.68 -1.46 32.90
N HIS A 176 11.62 -2.72 33.34
CA HIS A 176 11.70 -3.85 32.39
C HIS A 176 10.63 -3.79 31.29
N LYS A 177 9.47 -3.20 31.59
CA LYS A 177 8.37 -2.96 30.64
C LYS A 177 8.72 -1.92 29.58
N VAL A 178 9.44 -0.87 29.99
CA VAL A 178 9.98 0.16 29.09
C VAL A 178 11.03 -0.45 28.18
N GLY A 179 11.93 -1.28 28.72
CA GLY A 179 12.96 -1.97 27.94
C GLY A 179 12.39 -2.81 26.80
N ILE A 180 11.27 -3.51 27.03
CA ILE A 180 10.57 -4.27 25.99
C ILE A 180 10.03 -3.34 24.88
N MET A 181 9.50 -2.17 25.23
CA MET A 181 8.99 -1.20 24.25
C MET A 181 10.12 -0.52 23.45
N LEU A 182 11.31 -0.39 24.03
CA LEU A 182 12.49 0.13 23.37
C LEU A 182 13.16 -0.85 22.41
N ASP A 183 12.84 -2.14 22.45
CA ASP A 183 13.42 -3.11 21.51
C ASP A 183 12.82 -3.01 20.09
N VAL A 184 11.85 -2.10 19.89
CA VAL A 184 11.24 -1.79 18.59
C VAL A 184 12.07 -0.72 17.85
N ASP A 185 12.08 -0.78 16.52
CA ASP A 185 12.69 0.26 15.68
C ASP A 185 11.82 1.54 15.66
N ASP A 186 12.40 2.67 15.26
CA ASP A 186 11.70 3.96 15.09
C ASP A 186 10.96 4.48 16.34
N VAL A 187 11.55 4.25 17.51
CA VAL A 187 11.12 4.82 18.80
C VAL A 187 12.15 5.76 19.39
N GLY A 188 11.68 6.76 20.13
CA GLY A 188 12.48 7.70 20.91
C GLY A 188 12.05 7.70 22.37
N VAL A 189 12.92 8.22 23.24
CA VAL A 189 12.66 8.38 24.68
C VAL A 189 12.59 9.85 25.02
N LEU A 190 11.58 10.25 25.77
CA LEU A 190 11.47 11.55 26.42
C LEU A 190 11.55 11.35 27.93
N LEU A 191 12.59 11.87 28.57
CA LEU A 191 12.68 12.04 30.01
C LEU A 191 12.17 13.43 30.37
N THR A 192 11.33 13.56 31.39
CA THR A 192 10.76 14.86 31.78
C THR A 192 10.40 14.94 33.25
N ASP A 193 10.52 16.16 33.80
CA ASP A 193 10.04 16.53 35.13
C ASP A 193 8.58 17.01 35.14
N GLN A 194 7.91 16.98 33.98
CA GLN A 194 6.52 17.39 33.90
C GLN A 194 5.61 16.39 34.61
N LYS A 195 4.97 16.87 35.69
CA LYS A 195 4.10 16.05 36.55
C LYS A 195 2.78 15.71 35.87
N SER A 196 2.27 16.61 35.05
CA SER A 196 0.99 16.47 34.36
C SER A 196 1.12 15.58 33.13
N GLU A 197 0.61 14.35 33.22
CA GLU A 197 0.56 13.41 32.10
C GLU A 197 -0.22 13.99 30.92
N THR A 198 -1.38 14.60 31.21
CA THR A 198 -2.27 15.15 30.19
C THR A 198 -1.58 16.23 29.36
N GLU A 199 -0.70 17.02 29.99
CA GLU A 199 0.04 18.07 29.30
C GLU A 199 1.09 17.50 28.34
N VAL A 200 1.85 16.49 28.80
CA VAL A 200 2.83 15.81 27.96
C VAL A 200 2.14 15.11 26.77
N ILE A 201 1.01 14.44 27.00
CA ILE A 201 0.22 13.82 25.93
C ILE A 201 -0.31 14.87 24.97
N SER A 202 -0.83 15.99 25.47
CA SER A 202 -1.33 17.08 24.63
C SER A 202 -0.23 17.65 23.75
N LYS A 203 0.99 17.79 24.30
CA LYS A 203 2.17 18.22 23.55
C LYS A 203 2.49 17.26 22.40
N PHE A 204 2.43 15.94 22.62
CA PHE A 204 2.58 14.96 21.53
C PHE A 204 1.53 15.12 20.41
N GLN A 205 0.32 15.57 20.73
CA GLN A 205 -0.75 15.76 19.75
C GLN A 205 -0.59 17.03 18.89
N GLU A 206 0.25 17.98 19.32
CA GLU A 206 0.53 19.22 18.57
C GLU A 206 1.26 18.91 17.25
N TYR A 207 2.08 17.86 17.22
CA TYR A 207 2.72 17.42 15.99
C TYR A 207 1.74 16.67 15.10
N SER A 208 1.28 17.35 14.06
CA SER A 208 0.64 16.73 12.91
C SER A 208 1.03 17.43 11.61
N GLU A 209 1.38 16.67 10.58
CA GLU A 209 1.69 17.22 9.26
C GLU A 209 0.95 16.41 8.20
N PHE A 210 0.39 17.08 7.21
CA PHE A 210 -0.21 16.40 6.06
C PHE A 210 0.81 16.27 4.93
N ASP A 211 0.83 15.10 4.29
CA ASP A 211 1.60 14.78 3.09
C ASP A 211 0.72 14.06 2.05
N PHE A 212 1.27 13.87 0.86
CA PHE A 212 0.63 13.11 -0.21
C PHE A 212 0.69 11.62 0.10
N LEU A 213 -0.41 10.91 -0.21
CA LEU A 213 -0.44 9.46 -0.18
C LEU A 213 0.59 8.90 -1.16
N LYS A 214 1.31 7.87 -0.72
CA LYS A 214 2.26 7.11 -1.53
C LYS A 214 1.59 5.85 -2.06
N PRO A 215 2.04 5.33 -3.21
CA PRO A 215 1.49 4.11 -3.77
C PRO A 215 1.65 2.96 -2.78
N GLY A 216 0.54 2.29 -2.48
CA GLY A 216 0.45 1.24 -1.47
C GLY A 216 0.02 1.68 -0.08
N ASP A 217 -0.06 2.99 0.20
CA ASP A 217 -0.63 3.51 1.45
C ASP A 217 -2.13 3.24 1.51
N THR A 218 -2.69 3.15 2.71
CA THR A 218 -4.13 3.01 2.96
C THR A 218 -4.67 4.34 3.51
N PRO A 219 -5.58 5.04 2.80
CA PRO A 219 -6.20 6.26 3.27
C PRO A 219 -7.04 6.02 4.52
N ASN A 220 -7.12 7.04 5.38
CA ASN A 220 -8.05 7.08 6.52
C ASN A 220 -9.44 7.60 6.13
N THR A 221 -9.58 8.18 4.95
CA THR A 221 -10.84 8.73 4.44
C THR A 221 -10.92 8.51 2.94
N THR A 222 -12.14 8.27 2.46
CA THR A 222 -12.44 8.17 1.03
C THR A 222 -12.46 9.56 0.39
N LEU A 223 -11.84 9.69 -0.79
CA LEU A 223 -11.93 10.88 -1.63
C LEU A 223 -12.73 10.55 -2.89
N VAL A 224 -13.93 11.10 -2.96
CA VAL A 224 -14.80 11.09 -4.15
C VAL A 224 -14.80 12.48 -4.77
N LEU A 225 -14.65 12.55 -6.08
CA LEU A 225 -14.87 13.76 -6.87
C LEU A 225 -16.21 13.63 -7.57
N GLU A 226 -17.10 14.59 -7.35
CA GLU A 226 -18.48 14.46 -7.81
C GLU A 226 -18.65 14.87 -9.27
N LYS A 227 -19.65 14.28 -9.93
CA LYS A 227 -20.04 14.67 -11.28
C LYS A 227 -20.35 16.17 -11.33
N ASN A 228 -19.89 16.83 -12.40
CA ASN A 228 -19.98 18.28 -12.60
C ASN A 228 -19.19 19.15 -11.61
N GLU A 229 -18.44 18.57 -10.66
CA GLU A 229 -17.54 19.33 -9.79
C GLU A 229 -16.46 20.04 -10.61
N VAL A 230 -16.18 21.28 -10.24
CA VAL A 230 -15.10 22.07 -10.79
C VAL A 230 -13.83 21.78 -9.99
N LEU A 231 -12.79 21.26 -10.66
CA LEU A 231 -11.54 20.94 -9.99
C LEU A 231 -10.83 22.21 -9.53
N GLN A 232 -10.60 22.30 -8.23
CA GLN A 232 -9.74 23.33 -7.64
C GLN A 232 -8.28 23.03 -8.01
N LEU A 233 -7.71 23.89 -8.87
CA LEU A 233 -6.32 23.74 -9.32
C LEU A 233 -5.37 24.60 -8.48
N PRO A 234 -4.12 24.17 -8.28
CA PRO A 234 -3.13 24.99 -7.60
C PRO A 234 -2.90 26.31 -8.34
N ILE A 235 -2.75 27.42 -7.58
CA ILE A 235 -2.61 28.79 -8.12
C ILE A 235 -1.57 28.91 -9.25
N ARG A 236 -0.50 28.11 -9.21
CA ARG A 236 0.60 28.16 -10.18
C ARG A 236 0.39 27.31 -11.45
N LYS A 237 -0.69 26.53 -11.56
CA LYS A 237 -0.92 25.60 -12.68
C LYS A 237 -2.16 26.00 -13.46
N THR A 238 -2.04 26.10 -14.78
CA THR A 238 -3.19 26.39 -15.66
C THR A 238 -3.95 25.12 -16.02
N ALA A 239 -5.27 25.23 -16.17
CA ALA A 239 -6.14 24.13 -16.58
C ALA A 239 -5.68 23.46 -17.88
N THR A 240 -5.28 24.26 -18.88
CA THR A 240 -4.81 23.77 -20.18
C THR A 240 -3.59 22.84 -20.08
N LYS A 241 -2.71 23.05 -19.10
CA LYS A 241 -1.53 22.20 -18.88
C LYS A 241 -1.86 20.93 -18.09
N LEU A 242 -2.77 21.03 -17.11
CA LEU A 242 -3.12 19.90 -16.25
C LEU A 242 -4.12 18.94 -16.91
N PHE A 243 -5.02 19.44 -17.74
CA PHE A 243 -6.05 18.66 -18.41
C PHE A 243 -5.52 17.40 -19.11
N PRO A 244 -4.54 17.47 -20.05
CA PRO A 244 -4.07 16.27 -20.74
C PRO A 244 -3.41 15.27 -19.79
N ILE A 245 -2.77 15.75 -18.73
CA ILE A 245 -2.12 14.89 -17.72
C ILE A 245 -3.19 14.14 -16.91
N LEU A 246 -4.19 14.85 -16.40
CA LEU A 246 -5.28 14.27 -15.62
C LEU A 246 -6.13 13.30 -16.45
N GLN A 247 -6.37 13.64 -17.73
CA GLN A 247 -7.07 12.75 -18.66
C GLN A 247 -6.29 11.45 -18.88
N LYS A 248 -4.96 11.52 -19.06
CA LYS A 248 -4.10 10.33 -19.19
C LYS A 248 -4.08 9.46 -17.92
N LEU A 249 -4.27 10.07 -16.75
CA LEU A 249 -4.37 9.36 -15.47
C LEU A 249 -5.74 8.69 -15.26
N GLY A 250 -6.69 8.90 -16.17
CA GLY A 250 -8.01 8.25 -16.16
C GLY A 250 -9.12 9.08 -15.53
N LEU A 251 -8.93 10.39 -15.27
CA LEU A 251 -10.02 11.23 -14.78
C LEU A 251 -11.08 11.47 -15.88
N PRO A 252 -12.37 11.29 -15.59
CA PRO A 252 -13.45 11.68 -16.48
C PRO A 252 -13.66 13.19 -16.41
N ILE A 253 -12.93 13.95 -17.23
CA ILE A 253 -12.92 15.42 -17.21
C ILE A 253 -13.13 16.03 -18.59
N LYS A 254 -13.70 17.24 -18.60
CA LYS A 254 -13.80 18.13 -19.76
C LYS A 254 -13.17 19.48 -19.44
N LEU A 255 -12.65 20.16 -20.47
CA LEU A 255 -12.14 21.52 -20.37
C LEU A 255 -13.27 22.49 -20.78
N SER A 256 -13.81 23.25 -19.83
CA SER A 256 -14.82 24.27 -20.08
C SER A 256 -14.18 25.66 -19.89
N GLY A 257 -13.69 26.23 -20.99
CA GLY A 257 -12.93 27.48 -20.99
C GLY A 257 -11.60 27.33 -20.28
N ARG A 258 -11.40 28.02 -19.15
CA ARG A 258 -10.17 27.97 -18.33
C ARG A 258 -10.28 27.05 -17.12
N VAL A 259 -11.32 26.23 -17.07
CA VAL A 259 -11.64 25.41 -15.89
C VAL A 259 -11.80 23.95 -16.29
N ILE A 260 -11.33 23.04 -15.44
CA ILE A 260 -11.53 21.60 -15.63
C ILE A 260 -12.75 21.19 -14.81
N GLN A 261 -13.71 20.53 -15.46
CA GLN A 261 -14.94 20.04 -14.85
C GLN A 261 -15.03 18.51 -15.00
N LEU A 262 -15.48 17.80 -13.97
CA LEU A 262 -15.74 16.36 -14.08
C LEU A 262 -16.98 16.08 -14.93
N THR A 263 -16.88 15.08 -15.81
CA THR A 263 -18.00 14.56 -16.60
C THR A 263 -18.78 13.48 -15.86
N ASP A 264 -18.13 12.77 -14.93
CA ASP A 264 -18.72 11.72 -14.12
C ASP A 264 -18.10 11.67 -12.72
N THR A 265 -18.77 11.01 -11.77
CA THR A 265 -18.24 10.83 -10.41
C THR A 265 -17.05 9.87 -10.46
N PHE A 266 -15.97 10.22 -9.76
CA PHE A 266 -14.73 9.44 -9.76
C PHE A 266 -14.18 9.26 -8.34
N VAL A 267 -13.99 8.01 -7.94
CA VAL A 267 -13.38 7.67 -6.65
C VAL A 267 -11.86 7.64 -6.81
N VAL A 268 -11.17 8.62 -6.21
CA VAL A 268 -9.71 8.71 -6.29
C VAL A 268 -9.05 7.70 -5.37
N CYS A 269 -9.55 7.58 -4.14
CA CYS A 269 -9.10 6.58 -3.18
C CYS A 269 -10.20 6.28 -2.16
N GLU A 270 -10.19 5.07 -1.61
CA GLU A 270 -11.14 4.58 -0.61
C GLU A 270 -10.45 4.34 0.72
N GLU A 271 -11.17 4.59 1.81
CA GLU A 271 -10.69 4.27 3.16
C GLU A 271 -10.32 2.79 3.27
N GLY A 272 -9.14 2.51 3.83
CA GLY A 272 -8.65 1.15 4.03
C GLY A 272 -8.15 0.43 2.76
N VAL A 273 -8.36 0.99 1.56
CA VAL A 273 -7.90 0.39 0.29
C VAL A 273 -6.55 0.95 -0.13
N ARG A 274 -5.65 0.10 -0.63
CA ARG A 274 -4.32 0.53 -1.07
C ARG A 274 -4.39 1.45 -2.28
N VAL A 275 -3.79 2.64 -2.17
CA VAL A 275 -3.81 3.63 -3.26
C VAL A 275 -2.91 3.22 -4.41
N THR A 276 -3.42 3.36 -5.64
CA THR A 276 -2.69 3.10 -6.88
C THR A 276 -1.74 4.25 -7.24
N GLU A 277 -0.74 4.00 -8.09
CA GLU A 277 0.18 5.03 -8.57
C GLU A 277 -0.57 6.20 -9.24
N ASN A 278 -1.54 5.91 -10.12
CA ASN A 278 -2.34 6.93 -10.79
C ASN A 278 -3.09 7.82 -9.79
N ALA A 279 -3.75 7.22 -8.80
CA ALA A 279 -4.44 7.95 -7.74
C ALA A 279 -3.49 8.88 -6.96
N THR A 280 -2.28 8.42 -6.62
CA THR A 280 -1.30 9.31 -5.96
C THR A 280 -0.84 10.46 -6.83
N GLN A 281 -0.71 10.27 -8.15
CA GLN A 281 -0.36 11.34 -9.08
C GLN A 281 -1.51 12.35 -9.19
N ILE A 282 -2.75 11.89 -9.25
CA ILE A 282 -3.94 12.74 -9.23
C ILE A 282 -3.93 13.62 -7.98
N LEU A 283 -3.76 13.03 -6.80
CA LEU A 283 -3.67 13.77 -5.52
C LEU A 283 -2.56 14.84 -5.53
N LYS A 284 -1.39 14.51 -6.07
CA LYS A 284 -0.27 15.46 -6.23
C LYS A 284 -0.59 16.60 -7.20
N HIS A 285 -1.26 16.32 -8.32
CA HIS A 285 -1.64 17.34 -9.30
C HIS A 285 -2.71 18.30 -8.75
N LEU A 286 -3.64 17.78 -7.95
CA LEU A 286 -4.68 18.53 -7.25
C LEU A 286 -4.21 19.18 -5.94
N SER A 287 -2.94 18.96 -5.54
CA SER A 287 -2.40 19.42 -4.24
C SER A 287 -3.22 18.96 -3.02
N ARG A 288 -3.93 17.83 -3.11
CA ARG A 288 -4.69 17.25 -1.99
C ARG A 288 -3.78 16.33 -1.17
N LYS A 289 -3.45 16.76 0.06
CA LYS A 289 -2.67 15.99 1.01
C LYS A 289 -3.62 15.26 1.96
N MET A 290 -3.47 13.94 2.05
CA MET A 290 -4.40 13.07 2.79
C MET A 290 -3.69 12.14 3.77
N PHE A 291 -2.38 11.96 3.63
CA PHE A 291 -1.59 11.21 4.60
C PHE A 291 -1.27 12.11 5.78
N ARG A 292 -1.61 11.68 7.00
CA ARG A 292 -1.29 12.43 8.22
C ARG A 292 -0.07 11.79 8.89
N HIS A 293 1.01 12.56 8.99
CA HIS A 293 2.14 12.29 9.86
C HIS A 293 1.82 12.71 11.28
N PHE A 294 2.20 11.88 12.24
CA PHE A 294 2.03 12.12 13.67
C PHE A 294 3.06 11.30 14.47
N ILE A 295 3.14 11.58 15.77
CA ILE A 295 3.94 10.84 16.73
C ILE A 295 2.99 10.20 17.74
N VAL A 296 3.31 9.00 18.19
CA VAL A 296 2.45 8.24 19.10
C VAL A 296 3.19 7.96 20.40
N PRO A 297 2.73 8.46 21.56
CA PRO A 297 3.24 7.97 22.83
C PRO A 297 2.82 6.50 23.00
N LEU A 298 3.76 5.63 23.37
CA LEU A 298 3.57 4.18 23.51
C LEU A 298 3.40 3.79 24.98
N CYS A 299 4.27 4.29 25.84
CA CYS A 299 4.19 4.06 27.28
C CYS A 299 4.78 5.21 28.09
N ARG A 300 4.40 5.26 29.36
CA ARG A 300 4.93 6.16 30.39
C ARG A 300 5.38 5.33 31.57
N TRP A 301 6.55 5.61 32.13
CA TRP A 301 6.98 5.14 33.43
C TRP A 301 7.13 6.32 34.39
N SER A 302 6.71 6.12 35.64
CA SER A 302 6.77 7.13 36.71
C SER A 302 7.72 6.69 37.81
N ALA A 303 8.67 7.56 38.15
CA ALA A 303 9.67 7.33 39.18
C ALA A 303 9.05 7.17 40.58
N ASP A 304 7.97 7.90 40.86
CA ASP A 304 7.29 7.92 42.17
C ASP A 304 6.57 6.60 42.46
N THR A 305 5.94 6.02 41.43
CA THR A 305 5.12 4.82 41.59
C THR A 305 5.82 3.53 41.17
N GLY A 306 6.89 3.63 40.38
CA GLY A 306 7.54 2.48 39.74
C GLY A 306 6.60 1.73 38.78
N LYS A 307 5.54 2.38 38.31
CA LYS A 307 4.56 1.79 37.38
C LYS A 307 4.84 2.25 35.95
N THR A 308 4.47 1.39 35.01
CA THR A 308 4.49 1.68 33.57
C THR A 308 3.07 1.54 33.03
N ASP A 309 2.57 2.64 32.49
CA ASP A 309 1.28 2.77 31.84
C ASP A 309 1.45 2.73 30.33
N TYR A 310 0.48 2.16 29.62
CA TYR A 310 0.53 1.99 28.17
C TYR A 310 -0.58 2.78 27.48
N TYR A 311 -0.25 3.27 26.31
CA TYR A 311 -1.14 4.03 25.46
C TYR A 311 -1.58 3.15 24.29
N VAL A 312 -2.90 2.95 24.14
CA VAL A 312 -3.46 2.17 23.03
C VAL A 312 -3.89 3.11 21.91
N ARG A 313 -3.49 2.78 20.68
CA ARG A 313 -3.97 3.43 19.46
C ARG A 313 -5.44 3.02 19.24
N SER A 314 -6.37 3.79 19.80
CA SER A 314 -7.77 3.76 19.39
C SER A 314 -7.92 4.63 18.13
N SER A 315 -8.84 4.27 17.23
CA SER A 315 -9.19 5.06 16.03
C SER A 315 -9.82 6.43 16.34
N VAL A 316 -9.91 6.78 17.63
CA VAL A 316 -10.37 8.05 18.24
C VAL A 316 -9.43 8.37 19.43
N PRO A 317 -9.32 9.61 19.95
CA PRO A 317 -8.18 10.03 20.77
C PRO A 317 -8.00 9.17 22.04
N LEU A 318 -6.73 8.83 22.26
CA LEU A 318 -6.14 7.95 23.29
C LEU A 318 -6.91 7.86 24.61
N VAL A 319 -7.37 6.65 24.95
CA VAL A 319 -7.83 6.27 26.30
C VAL A 319 -6.68 5.56 27.03
N VAL A 320 -6.37 6.02 28.24
CA VAL A 320 -5.38 5.40 29.13
C VAL A 320 -5.97 4.13 29.72
N ILE A 321 -5.35 2.97 29.47
CA ILE A 321 -5.76 1.72 30.13
C ILE A 321 -4.83 1.47 31.31
N CYS A 322 -5.36 1.70 32.52
CA CYS A 322 -4.69 1.38 33.78
C CYS A 322 -4.48 -0.14 33.89
N GLY A 323 -3.23 -0.54 34.11
CA GLY A 323 -2.76 -1.93 34.06
C GLY A 323 -3.13 -2.79 35.28
N CYS A 324 -4.41 -3.01 35.53
CA CYS A 324 -4.92 -3.97 36.53
C CYS A 324 -6.04 -4.85 35.95
N CYS A 325 -5.73 -5.69 34.94
CA CYS A 325 -6.48 -6.92 34.63
C CYS A 325 -5.64 -7.79 33.67
N LEU A 326 -4.96 -8.80 34.22
CA LEU A 326 -4.38 -9.91 33.46
C LEU A 326 -5.43 -11.04 33.44
N CYS A 327 -5.93 -11.42 32.26
CA CYS A 327 -5.80 -12.77 31.70
C CYS A 327 -6.72 -13.01 30.49
N THR A 328 -6.16 -13.74 29.52
CA THR A 328 -6.83 -14.48 28.43
C THR A 328 -7.59 -13.68 27.36
N SER A 329 -6.87 -12.92 26.51
CA SER A 329 -7.03 -12.91 25.04
C SER A 329 -6.29 -11.71 24.41
N LEU A 330 -4.96 -11.64 24.55
CA LEU A 330 -4.15 -10.60 23.90
C LEU A 330 -3.09 -11.26 23.04
N ASN A 331 -3.55 -11.97 22.00
CA ASN A 331 -2.69 -12.59 21.00
C ASN A 331 -3.02 -12.19 19.56
N HIS A 332 -3.62 -11.00 19.33
CA HIS A 332 -3.96 -10.65 17.95
C HIS A 332 -3.88 -9.18 17.49
N TRP A 333 -3.45 -8.20 18.30
CA TRP A 333 -3.53 -6.80 17.86
C TRP A 333 -2.27 -5.93 18.00
N ILE A 334 -1.16 -6.45 18.53
CA ILE A 334 0.13 -5.71 18.55
C ILE A 334 1.01 -6.01 17.31
N ILE A 335 0.64 -6.96 16.46
CA ILE A 335 1.50 -7.48 15.35
C ILE A 335 0.89 -7.24 13.97
N ASN A 336 0.39 -6.04 13.65
CA ASN A 336 0.02 -5.74 12.24
C ASN A 336 0.53 -4.41 11.69
N TYR A 337 1.36 -3.65 12.42
CA TYR A 337 2.01 -2.45 11.88
C TYR A 337 3.49 -2.61 11.50
N HIS A 338 4.07 -3.79 11.68
CA HIS A 338 5.29 -4.19 11.00
C HIS A 338 5.13 -5.62 10.51
N ARG A 339 4.81 -5.80 9.21
CA ARG A 339 5.22 -7.05 8.54
C ARG A 339 6.72 -7.22 8.81
N PRO A 340 7.17 -8.40 9.24
CA PRO A 340 8.59 -8.63 9.46
C PRO A 340 9.33 -8.38 8.14
N ARG A 341 10.34 -7.50 8.18
CA ARG A 341 11.47 -7.58 7.26
C ARG A 341 12.07 -8.99 7.44
N ARG A 342 11.57 -9.96 6.68
CA ARG A 342 12.24 -11.25 6.54
C ARG A 342 13.45 -11.03 5.64
N ARG A 343 14.59 -11.53 6.13
CA ARG A 343 15.90 -11.55 5.48
C ARG A 343 15.83 -12.10 4.06
#